data_AF-A0AA92LVX3-F1
#
_entry.id   AF-A0AA92LVX3-F1
#
_cell.length_a   1.000
_cell.length_b   1.000
_cell.length_c   1.000
_cell.angle_alpha   90.00
_cell.angle_beta   90.00
_cell.angle_gamma   90.00
#
_symmetry.space_group_name_H-M   'P 1'
#
loop_
_entity.id
_entity.type
_entity.pdbx_description
1 polymer ?
#
loop_
_entity_poly.entity_id
_entity_poly.type
_entity_poly.pdbx_seq_one_letter_code
_entity_poly.pdbx_strand_id
1 'polypeptide(L)' 'MSKTVQQQIGNIALVVENYDDAIEFYTRKLQFTLVEDTSLGGGKRWVQISPPNSNGTNLLLAQASTPEQSKRIINPAF' A
#
# COMPACT_ATOMS: atom_id res chain seq x y z
N MET A 1 -16.60 11.94 -32.74
CA MET A 1 -17.11 11.21 -31.56
C MET A 1 -15.92 10.90 -30.65
N SER A 2 -15.78 11.61 -29.54
CA SER A 2 -14.73 11.33 -28.54
C SER A 2 -15.07 9.99 -27.87
N LYS A 3 -14.15 9.03 -27.91
CA LYS A 3 -14.33 7.75 -27.22
C LYS A 3 -14.33 8.01 -25.71
N THR A 4 -15.40 7.67 -25.02
CA THR A 4 -15.44 7.72 -23.55
C THR A 4 -14.42 6.72 -23.00
N VAL A 5 -13.45 7.20 -22.22
CA VAL A 5 -12.45 6.36 -21.55
C VAL A 5 -12.98 6.03 -20.17
N GLN A 6 -13.10 4.74 -19.87
CA GLN A 6 -13.39 4.29 -18.51
C GLN A 6 -12.11 4.45 -17.67
N GLN A 7 -12.18 5.24 -16.61
CA GLN A 7 -11.07 5.56 -15.72
C GLN A 7 -11.32 4.98 -14.33
N GLN A 8 -10.26 4.60 -13.63
CA GLN A 8 -10.31 4.15 -12.24
C GLN A 8 -9.05 4.58 -11.49
N ILE A 9 -9.13 4.64 -10.16
CA ILE A 9 -7.96 4.82 -9.32
C ILE A 9 -7.19 3.50 -9.28
N GLY A 10 -5.96 3.48 -9.78
CA GLY A 10 -5.11 2.29 -9.77
C GLY A 10 -4.67 1.89 -8.36
N ASN A 11 -3.96 2.80 -7.69
CA ASN A 11 -3.43 2.58 -6.34
C ASN A 11 -3.65 3.81 -5.45
N ILE A 12 -3.84 3.58 -4.15
CA ILE A 12 -3.73 4.61 -3.11
C ILE A 12 -2.50 4.30 -2.25
N ALA A 13 -1.59 5.25 -2.14
CA ALA A 13 -0.39 5.08 -1.32
C ALA A 13 -0.69 5.36 0.15
N LEU A 14 -0.31 4.42 1.02
CA LEU A 14 -0.36 4.56 2.47
C LEU A 14 1.07 4.62 3.02
N VAL A 15 1.37 5.69 3.75
CA VAL A 15 2.67 5.83 4.40
C VAL A 15 2.73 4.96 5.64
N VAL A 16 3.75 4.11 5.73
CA VAL A 16 3.94 3.16 6.83
C VAL A 16 5.32 3.34 7.48
N GLU A 17 5.48 2.85 8.70
CA GLU A 17 6.75 2.90 9.42
C GLU A 17 7.75 1.86 8.90
N ASN A 18 7.27 0.63 8.70
CA ASN A 18 8.05 -0.50 8.25
C ASN A 18 7.20 -1.34 7.27
N TYR A 19 7.81 -1.79 6.18
CA TYR A 19 7.12 -2.64 5.20
C TYR A 19 6.64 -3.96 5.78
N ASP A 20 7.48 -4.70 6.50
CA ASP A 20 7.19 -6.05 6.96
C ASP A 20 6.11 -6.04 8.03
N ASP A 21 6.17 -5.10 8.99
CA ASP A 21 5.14 -4.94 10.02
C ASP A 21 3.77 -4.61 9.39
N ALA A 22 3.76 -3.73 8.38
CA ALA A 22 2.54 -3.38 7.68
C ALA A 22 2.00 -4.57 6.86
N ILE A 23 2.85 -5.28 6.12
CA ILE A 23 2.46 -6.49 5.39
C ILE A 23 1.85 -7.50 6.37
N GLU A 24 2.49 -7.77 7.51
CA GLU A 24 1.98 -8.70 8.50
C GLU A 24 0.61 -8.24 9.03
N PHE A 25 0.47 -6.99 9.45
CA PHE A 25 -0.79 -6.47 9.96
C PHE A 25 -1.93 -6.64 8.93
N TYR A 26 -1.73 -6.15 7.71
CA TYR A 26 -2.78 -6.17 6.69
C TYR A 26 -3.11 -7.60 6.23
N THR A 27 -2.11 -8.46 6.05
CA THR A 27 -2.33 -9.83 5.58
C THR A 27 -2.83 -10.78 6.66
N ARG A 28 -2.41 -10.60 7.92
CA ARG A 28 -2.76 -11.51 9.02
C ARG A 28 -3.99 -11.07 9.80
N LYS A 29 -4.13 -9.77 10.09
CA LYS A 29 -5.25 -9.26 10.90
C LYS A 29 -6.46 -8.93 10.03
N LEU A 30 -6.22 -8.26 8.90
CA LEU A 30 -7.29 -7.80 7.99
C LEU A 30 -7.51 -8.74 6.80
N GLN A 31 -6.68 -9.79 6.66
CA GLN A 31 -6.80 -10.81 5.62
C GLN A 31 -6.71 -10.25 4.19
N PHE A 32 -5.93 -9.18 4.01
CA PHE A 32 -5.61 -8.66 2.69
C PHE A 32 -4.66 -9.62 1.97
N THR A 33 -4.72 -9.63 0.64
CA THR A 33 -3.78 -10.39 -0.19
C THR A 33 -2.58 -9.51 -0.53
N LEU A 34 -1.37 -10.03 -0.32
CA LEU A 34 -0.15 -9.44 -0.88
C LEU A 34 -0.14 -9.68 -2.39
N VAL A 35 -0.30 -8.62 -3.17
CA VAL A 35 -0.38 -8.68 -4.64
C VAL A 35 1.01 -8.66 -5.24
N GLU A 36 1.87 -7.77 -4.75
CA GLU A 36 3.23 -7.61 -5.23
C GLU A 36 4.14 -7.14 -4.09
N ASP A 37 5.39 -7.60 -4.12
CA ASP A 37 6.46 -7.17 -3.22
C ASP A 37 7.79 -7.24 -3.97
N THR A 38 8.10 -6.15 -4.67
CA THR A 38 9.27 -6.06 -5.57
C THR A 38 10.29 -5.10 -5.00
N SER A 39 11.54 -5.54 -4.85
CA SER A 39 12.64 -4.65 -4.46
C SER A 39 12.98 -3.67 -5.58
N LEU A 40 13.02 -2.38 -5.25
CA LEU A 40 13.41 -1.31 -6.17
C LEU A 40 14.86 -0.84 -5.94
N GLY A 41 15.62 -1.52 -5.07
CA GLY A 41 16.95 -1.12 -4.65
C GLY A 41 16.97 -0.01 -3.58
N GLY A 42 18.11 0.15 -2.92
CA GLY A 42 18.28 1.17 -1.86
C GLY A 42 17.32 1.02 -0.69
N GLY A 43 16.86 -0.20 -0.39
CA GLY A 43 15.89 -0.49 0.67
C GLY A 43 14.42 -0.15 0.33
N LYS A 44 14.13 0.42 -0.84
CA LYS A 44 12.76 0.71 -1.27
C LYS A 44 12.10 -0.53 -1.87
N ARG A 45 10.80 -0.70 -1.60
CA ARG A 45 9.97 -1.79 -2.14
C ARG A 45 8.71 -1.25 -2.77
N TRP A 46 8.29 -1.87 -3.87
CA TRP A 46 6.98 -1.73 -4.44
C TRP A 46 6.09 -2.81 -3.82
N VAL A 47 5.30 -2.42 -2.82
CA VAL A 47 4.46 -3.35 -2.05
C VAL A 47 3.00 -3.02 -2.27
N GLN A 48 2.28 -3.87 -2.98
CA GLN A 48 0.86 -3.74 -3.22
C GLN A 48 0.09 -4.80 -2.44
N ILE A 49 -0.97 -4.36 -1.75
CA ILE A 49 -1.93 -5.24 -1.07
C ILE A 49 -3.34 -4.93 -1.55
N SER A 50 -4.20 -5.94 -1.54
CA SER A 50 -5.61 -5.79 -1.92
C SER A 50 -6.54 -6.34 -0.85
N PRO A 51 -7.65 -5.66 -0.53
CA PRO A 51 -8.68 -6.23 0.32
C PRO A 51 -9.21 -7.55 -0.26
N PRO A 52 -9.68 -8.50 0.58
CA PRO A 52 -10.22 -9.76 0.10
C PRO A 52 -11.39 -9.52 -0.86
N ASN A 53 -11.39 -10.24 -1.98
CA ASN A 53 -12.42 -10.18 -3.04
C ASN A 53 -12.57 -8.82 -3.75
N SER A 54 -11.58 -7.93 -3.65
CA SER A 54 -11.58 -6.65 -4.37
C SER A 54 -11.18 -6.82 -5.83
N ASN A 55 -11.92 -6.14 -6.72
CA ASN A 55 -11.56 -5.97 -8.15
C ASN A 55 -11.21 -4.51 -8.47
N GLY A 56 -11.07 -3.68 -7.43
CA GLY A 56 -10.88 -2.24 -7.54
C GLY A 56 -9.46 -1.80 -7.20
N THR A 57 -9.34 -0.68 -6.50
CA THR A 57 -8.07 -0.06 -6.14
C THR A 57 -7.28 -0.89 -5.13
N ASN A 58 -5.96 -1.00 -5.34
CA ASN A 58 -5.04 -1.59 -4.36
C ASN A 58 -4.45 -0.51 -3.44
N LEU A 59 -3.98 -0.93 -2.27
CA LEU A 59 -3.13 -0.07 -1.44
C LEU A 59 -1.67 -0.34 -1.78
N LEU A 60 -0.93 0.74 -2.00
CA LEU A 60 0.52 0.72 -2.12
C LEU A 60 1.12 1.11 -0.77
N LEU A 61 1.85 0.22 -0.12
CA LEU A 61 2.54 0.57 1.11
C LEU A 61 3.82 1.33 0.75
N ALA A 62 4.03 2.48 1.37
CA ALA A 62 5.19 3.33 1.14
C ALA A 62 5.88 3.60 2.48
N GLN A 63 7.05 2.99 2.71
CA GLN A 63 7.78 3.22 3.95
C GLN A 63 8.28 4.67 4.02
N ALA A 64 8.05 5.33 5.15
CA ALA A 64 8.52 6.68 5.38
C ALA A 64 10.05 6.77 5.29
N SER A 65 10.52 7.77 4.54
CA SER A 65 11.95 8.04 4.35
C SER A 65 12.36 9.44 4.83
N THR A 66 11.40 10.26 5.24
CA THR A 66 11.65 11.61 5.77
C THR A 66 10.89 11.83 7.09
N PRO A 67 11.36 12.74 7.95
CA PRO A 67 10.67 13.09 9.19
C PRO A 67 9.22 13.57 8.96
N GLU A 68 8.95 14.27 7.86
CA GLU A 68 7.60 14.74 7.51
C GLU A 68 6.67 13.57 7.16
N GLN A 69 7.18 12.54 6.50
CA GLN A 69 6.43 11.32 6.21
C GLN A 69 6.17 10.54 7.50
N SER A 70 7.17 10.44 8.39
CA SER A 70 7.01 9.74 9.67
C SER A 70 5.90 10.36 10.53
N LYS A 71 5.75 11.69 10.50
CA LYS A 71 4.65 12.40 11.21
C LYS A 71 3.26 12.10 10.66
N ARG A 72 3.14 11.51 9.47
CA ARG A 72 1.87 11.18 8.81
C ARG A 72 1.49 9.71 8.97
N ILE A 73 2.37 8.90 9.58
CA ILE A 73 2.05 7.51 9.89
C ILE A 73 0.95 7.53 10.95
N ILE A 74 -0.20 6.95 10.62
CA ILE A 74 -1.24 6.68 11.60
C ILE A 74 -0.74 5.51 12.43
N ASN A 75 -0.46 5.76 13.70
CA ASN A 75 -0.12 4.69 14.63
C ASN A 75 -1.42 3.91 14.91
N PRO A 76 -1.52 2.61 14.56
CA PRO A 76 -2.63 1.81 15.05
C PRO A 76 -2.46 1.73 16.57
N ALA A 77 -3.28 2.49 17.30
CA ALA A 77 -3.39 2.33 18.74
C ALA A 77 -3.86 0.90 19.00
N PHE A 78 -2.93 0.05 19.42
CA PHE A 78 -3.22 -1.25 20.02
C PHE A 78 -3.15 -1.09 21.54
#